data_AF-A0A6I1ZQJ7-F1
#
_entry.id   AF-A0A6I1ZQJ7-F1
#
_cell.length_a   1.000
_cell.length_b   1.000
_cell.length_c   1.000
_cell.angle_alpha   90.00
_cell.angle_beta   90.00
_cell.angle_gamma   90.00
#
_symmetry.space_group_name_H-M   'P 1'
#
loop_
_entity.id
_entity.type
_entity.pdbx_description
1 polymer ?
#
loop_
_entity_poly.entity_id
_entity_poly.type
_entity_poly.pdbx_seq_one_letter_code
_entity_poly.pdbx_strand_id
1 'polypeptide(L)'
;DGSGKITRRGDASKIDRAEVESALEGFRGSIRQTPPMYSAVKHQGKPLYTLARAGIEVKRKSRTVKIHRLELIAWKSPVATVEVECGKGTYIRSLANDLGQSLGCGAHLKSLVRTRCGLFDIKDAVTMSGLEEAFLYGYWEHFIYPIDIVLQDYNAVVVDDAAEEAIKNGSAVALGQDGKGDSRQKYCRAYAVDGRFLGILRHIPDKGIWQPKKVLV
;
A
#
# COMPACT_ATOMS: atom_id res chain seq x y z
N ASP A 1 -14.68 12.82 5.62
CA ASP A 1 -15.57 11.80 5.03
C ASP A 1 -16.95 11.98 5.67
N GLY A 2 -17.91 11.11 5.39
CA GLY A 2 -19.28 11.21 5.92
C GLY A 2 -19.40 11.18 7.45
N SER A 3 -18.36 10.80 8.18
CA SER A 3 -18.34 10.81 9.65
C SER A 3 -17.97 12.17 10.27
N GLY A 4 -17.51 13.12 9.45
CA GLY A 4 -17.09 14.45 9.90
C GLY A 4 -18.26 15.44 10.04
N LYS A 5 -17.98 16.59 10.66
CA LYS A 5 -18.90 17.73 10.64
C LYS A 5 -18.87 18.41 9.27
N ILE A 6 -20.03 18.81 8.77
CA ILE A 6 -20.14 19.60 7.54
C ILE A 6 -19.64 21.02 7.81
N THR A 7 -18.62 21.45 7.07
CA THR A 7 -18.02 22.79 7.21
C THR A 7 -18.43 23.76 6.09
N ARG A 8 -18.84 23.24 4.93
CA ARG A 8 -19.34 24.02 3.78
C ARG A 8 -20.31 23.15 2.98
N ARG A 9 -21.33 23.78 2.37
CA ARG A 9 -22.19 23.18 1.34
C ARG A 9 -22.17 24.08 0.12
N GLY A 10 -21.74 23.56 -1.03
CA GLY A 10 -21.89 24.24 -2.32
C GLY A 10 -23.04 23.66 -3.13
N ASP A 11 -23.40 24.35 -4.21
CA ASP A 11 -24.39 23.89 -5.17
C ASP A 11 -23.72 23.01 -6.24
N ALA A 12 -24.22 21.79 -6.40
CA ALA A 12 -23.77 20.83 -7.40
C ALA A 12 -24.81 20.58 -8.51
N SER A 13 -25.92 21.33 -8.51
CA SER A 13 -27.04 21.13 -9.44
C SER A 13 -26.68 21.33 -10.91
N LYS A 14 -25.69 22.17 -11.18
CA LYS A 14 -25.20 22.47 -12.53
C LYS A 14 -24.07 21.57 -13.00
N ILE A 15 -23.53 20.72 -12.12
CA ILE A 15 -22.42 19.84 -12.46
C ILE A 15 -22.93 18.65 -13.26
N ASP A 16 -22.41 18.48 -14.46
CA ASP A 16 -22.70 17.33 -15.31
C ASP A 16 -21.58 16.26 -15.27
N ARG A 17 -21.81 15.17 -16.00
CA ARG A 17 -20.87 14.05 -16.07
C ARG A 17 -19.54 14.46 -16.74
N ALA A 18 -19.60 15.26 -17.80
CA ALA A 18 -18.44 15.64 -18.59
C ALA A 18 -17.52 16.57 -17.79
N GLU A 19 -18.08 17.48 -16.98
CA GLU A 19 -17.32 18.32 -16.06
C GLU A 19 -16.58 17.49 -15.01
N VAL A 20 -17.21 16.44 -14.47
CA VAL A 20 -16.55 15.51 -13.54
C VAL A 20 -15.42 14.75 -14.23
N GLU A 21 -15.68 14.20 -15.43
CA GLU A 21 -14.66 13.46 -16.20
C GLU A 21 -13.46 14.34 -16.54
N SER A 22 -13.69 15.58 -16.98
CA SER A 22 -12.64 16.57 -17.26
C SER A 22 -11.86 16.94 -16.00
N ALA A 23 -12.54 17.18 -14.88
CA ALA A 23 -11.86 17.50 -13.62
C ALA A 23 -10.96 16.35 -13.14
N LEU A 24 -11.35 15.09 -13.36
CA LEU A 24 -10.54 13.93 -12.98
C LEU A 24 -9.20 13.84 -13.73
N GLU A 25 -9.09 14.41 -14.93
CA GLU A 25 -7.84 14.39 -15.71
C GLU A 25 -6.68 15.06 -14.97
N GLY A 26 -6.96 16.17 -14.28
CA GLY A 26 -5.99 16.92 -13.48
C GLY A 26 -5.44 16.16 -12.26
N PHE A 27 -6.05 15.03 -11.90
CA PHE A 27 -5.63 14.20 -10.78
C PHE A 27 -4.87 12.93 -11.19
N ARG A 28 -4.66 12.70 -12.49
CA ARG A 28 -3.89 11.56 -12.99
C ARG A 28 -2.39 11.82 -12.91
N GLY A 29 -1.60 10.75 -12.74
CA GLY A 29 -0.15 10.85 -12.69
C GLY A 29 0.37 11.33 -11.33
N SER A 30 1.43 12.14 -11.34
CA SER A 30 2.10 12.61 -10.12
C SER A 30 1.43 13.89 -9.60
N ILE A 31 0.77 13.81 -8.45
CA ILE A 31 0.05 14.93 -7.85
C ILE A 31 0.56 15.24 -6.44
N ARG A 32 0.31 16.47 -5.99
CA ARG A 32 0.67 16.95 -4.65
C ARG A 32 -0.54 16.85 -3.74
N GLN A 33 -0.47 16.01 -2.70
CA GLN A 33 -1.52 15.91 -1.69
C GLN A 33 -1.03 16.38 -0.33
N THR A 34 -1.87 17.15 0.34
CA THR A 34 -1.69 17.45 1.76
C THR A 34 -2.46 16.40 2.58
N PRO A 35 -1.79 15.66 3.48
CA PRO A 35 -2.47 14.73 4.37
C PRO A 35 -3.61 15.41 5.14
N PRO A 36 -4.77 14.77 5.36
CA PRO A 36 -5.83 15.35 6.18
C PRO A 36 -5.40 15.38 7.66
N MET A 37 -5.97 16.30 8.43
CA MET A 37 -5.77 16.35 9.90
C MET A 37 -6.18 15.03 10.56
N TYR A 38 -7.24 14.39 10.08
CA TYR A 38 -7.65 13.05 10.52
C TYR A 38 -6.83 11.95 9.82
N SER A 39 -5.53 11.88 10.13
CA SER A 39 -4.61 10.85 9.64
C SER A 39 -3.62 10.36 10.70
N ALA A 40 -3.02 9.20 10.45
CA ALA A 40 -2.00 8.60 11.31
C ALA A 40 -0.59 9.20 11.11
N VAL A 41 -0.43 10.21 10.25
CA VAL A 41 0.85 10.92 10.11
C VAL A 41 1.21 11.56 11.45
N LYS A 42 2.48 11.49 11.83
CA LYS A 42 2.95 12.07 13.10
C LYS A 42 3.47 13.49 12.89
N HIS A 43 3.11 14.38 13.81
CA HIS A 43 3.70 15.70 13.98
C HIS A 43 4.30 15.77 15.38
N GLN A 44 5.62 15.95 15.47
CA GLN A 44 6.37 15.94 16.74
C GLN A 44 6.02 14.72 17.63
N GLY A 45 6.04 13.52 17.03
CA GLY A 45 5.76 12.26 17.72
C GLY A 45 4.28 11.94 17.95
N LYS A 46 3.36 12.91 17.84
CA LYS A 46 1.92 12.73 18.04
C LYS A 46 1.17 12.51 16.72
N PRO A 47 0.26 11.53 16.60
CA PRO A 47 -0.59 11.37 15.42
C PRO A 47 -1.49 12.61 15.18
N LEU A 48 -1.67 13.00 13.92
CA LEU A 48 -2.48 14.16 13.57
C LEU A 48 -3.95 14.02 13.99
N TYR A 49 -4.53 12.81 13.95
CA TYR A 49 -5.91 12.61 14.40
C TYR A 49 -6.10 12.94 15.89
N THR A 50 -5.06 12.77 16.72
CA THR A 50 -5.10 13.14 18.14
C THR A 50 -5.16 14.67 18.29
N LEU A 51 -4.35 15.39 17.52
CA LEU A 51 -4.36 16.86 17.50
C LEU A 51 -5.69 17.40 16.97
N ALA A 52 -6.22 16.78 15.91
CA ALA A 52 -7.51 17.14 15.30
C ALA A 52 -8.68 17.02 16.31
N ARG A 53 -8.71 15.94 17.10
CA ARG A 53 -9.71 15.74 18.16
C ARG A 53 -9.59 16.74 19.29
N ALA A 54 -8.39 17.25 19.55
CA ALA A 54 -8.14 18.33 20.49
C ALA A 54 -8.40 19.74 19.90
N GLY A 55 -8.89 19.84 18.65
CA GLY A 55 -9.12 21.11 17.98
C GLY A 55 -7.84 21.84 17.55
N ILE A 56 -6.68 21.19 17.63
CA ILE A 56 -5.38 21.77 17.27
C ILE A 56 -5.13 21.51 15.78
N GLU A 57 -5.08 22.58 14.99
CA GLU A 57 -4.67 22.50 13.60
C GLU A 57 -3.16 22.70 13.45
N VAL A 58 -2.53 21.88 12.60
CA VAL A 58 -1.11 22.00 12.27
C VAL A 58 -0.90 22.05 10.76
N LYS A 59 0.10 22.84 10.35
CA LYS A 59 0.54 22.91 8.95
C LYS A 59 1.19 21.58 8.57
N ARG A 60 0.67 20.96 7.52
CA ARG A 60 1.10 19.65 7.01
C ARG A 60 1.85 19.85 5.71
N LYS A 61 3.02 19.21 5.57
CA LYS A 61 3.79 19.26 4.33
C LYS A 61 3.05 18.46 3.25
N SER A 62 2.87 19.08 2.09
CA SER A 62 2.37 18.39 0.91
C SER A 62 3.40 17.38 0.41
N ARG A 63 2.92 16.22 -0.03
CA ARG A 63 3.74 15.12 -0.54
C ARG A 63 3.29 14.71 -1.93
N THR A 64 4.25 14.28 -2.75
CA THR A 64 3.95 13.74 -4.07
C THR A 64 3.41 12.32 -3.91
N VAL A 65 2.27 12.05 -4.53
CA VAL A 65 1.67 10.73 -4.69
C VAL A 65 1.45 10.46 -6.17
N LYS A 66 1.30 9.18 -6.54
CA LYS A 66 1.09 8.78 -7.93
C LYS A 66 -0.27 8.11 -8.07
N ILE A 67 -1.09 8.63 -8.98
CA ILE A 67 -2.34 8.02 -9.44
C ILE A 67 -2.05 7.35 -10.78
N HIS A 68 -2.10 6.03 -10.80
CA HIS A 68 -1.83 5.21 -11.99
C HIS A 68 -3.05 5.13 -12.91
N ARG A 69 -4.25 4.96 -12.33
CA ARG A 69 -5.53 4.94 -13.04
C ARG A 69 -6.58 5.69 -12.23
N LEU A 70 -7.42 6.47 -12.91
CA LEU A 70 -8.53 7.21 -12.30
C LEU A 70 -9.66 7.35 -13.31
N GLU A 71 -10.76 6.66 -13.02
CA GLU A 71 -11.89 6.51 -13.93
C GLU A 71 -13.22 6.75 -13.23
N LEU A 72 -14.15 7.41 -13.92
CA LEU A 72 -15.52 7.58 -13.46
C LEU A 72 -16.34 6.35 -13.85
N ILE A 73 -16.75 5.56 -12.87
CA ILE A 73 -17.49 4.31 -13.07
C ILE A 73 -19.00 4.56 -13.06
N ALA A 74 -19.47 5.48 -12.22
CA ALA A 74 -20.88 5.86 -12.18
C ALA A 74 -21.06 7.33 -11.81
N TRP A 75 -22.07 7.96 -12.39
CA TRP A 75 -22.50 9.30 -12.08
C TRP A 75 -23.99 9.34 -11.82
N LYS A 76 -24.38 9.67 -10.59
CA LYS A 76 -25.75 9.94 -10.18
C LYS A 76 -25.73 11.18 -9.32
N SER A 77 -25.82 12.35 -9.96
CA SER A 77 -25.67 13.65 -9.29
C SER A 77 -26.43 13.70 -7.95
N PRO A 78 -25.79 14.16 -6.85
CA PRO A 78 -24.42 14.71 -6.77
C PRO A 78 -23.34 13.66 -6.44
N VAL A 79 -23.58 12.37 -6.72
CA VAL A 79 -22.69 11.26 -6.36
C VAL A 79 -21.89 10.78 -7.58
N ALA A 80 -20.57 10.91 -7.49
CA ALA A 80 -19.60 10.27 -8.39
C ALA A 80 -19.01 9.01 -7.72
N THR A 81 -18.97 7.91 -8.46
CA THR A 81 -18.24 6.71 -8.09
C THR A 81 -17.04 6.59 -9.01
N VAL A 82 -15.84 6.59 -8.42
CA VAL A 82 -14.58 6.51 -9.15
C VAL A 82 -13.81 5.26 -8.76
N GLU A 83 -13.13 4.66 -9.75
CA GLU A 83 -12.12 3.64 -9.51
C GLU A 83 -10.73 4.29 -9.53
N VAL A 84 -9.89 3.94 -8.56
CA VAL A 84 -8.56 4.55 -8.38
C VAL A 84 -7.51 3.47 -8.19
N GLU A 85 -6.52 3.44 -9.08
CA GLU A 85 -5.26 2.73 -8.86
C GLU A 85 -4.19 3.75 -8.48
N CYS A 86 -3.60 3.60 -7.29
CA CYS A 86 -2.67 4.61 -6.77
C CYS A 86 -1.52 3.99 -5.98
N GLY A 87 -0.39 4.70 -5.97
CA GLY A 87 0.76 4.35 -5.15
C GLY A 87 0.53 4.59 -3.65
N LYS A 88 1.49 4.12 -2.85
CA LYS A 88 1.45 4.23 -1.39
C LYS A 88 1.28 5.67 -0.91
N GLY A 89 0.52 5.84 0.18
CA GLY A 89 0.37 7.14 0.84
C GLY A 89 -0.63 8.09 0.19
N THR A 90 -1.36 7.65 -0.84
CA THR A 90 -2.48 8.40 -1.41
C THR A 90 -3.64 8.47 -0.41
N TYR A 91 -4.22 9.65 -0.22
CA TYR A 91 -5.44 9.83 0.56
C TYR A 91 -6.64 10.01 -0.37
N ILE A 92 -7.47 8.98 -0.50
CA ILE A 92 -8.72 9.06 -1.28
C ILE A 92 -9.66 10.15 -0.73
N ARG A 93 -9.61 10.41 0.59
CA ARG A 93 -10.34 11.52 1.23
C ARG A 93 -9.85 12.90 0.77
N SER A 94 -8.54 13.08 0.60
CA SER A 94 -7.99 14.33 0.05
C SER A 94 -8.35 14.44 -1.42
N LEU A 95 -8.23 13.36 -2.20
CA LEU A 95 -8.66 13.34 -3.60
C LEU A 95 -10.12 13.79 -3.77
N ALA A 96 -11.04 13.24 -2.97
CA ALA A 96 -12.45 13.64 -3.00
C ALA A 96 -12.64 15.13 -2.65
N ASN A 97 -11.95 15.61 -1.61
CA ASN A 97 -12.00 17.03 -1.25
C ASN A 97 -11.49 17.93 -2.39
N ASP A 98 -10.32 17.61 -2.93
CA ASP A 98 -9.63 18.43 -3.92
C ASP A 98 -10.39 18.43 -5.26
N LEU A 99 -10.98 17.31 -5.67
CA LEU A 99 -11.90 17.23 -6.80
C LEU A 99 -13.11 18.13 -6.60
N GLY A 100 -13.73 18.07 -5.41
CA GLY A 100 -14.87 18.94 -5.10
C GLY A 100 -14.52 20.43 -5.09
N GLN A 101 -13.31 20.79 -4.64
CA GLN A 101 -12.82 22.17 -4.72
C GLN A 101 -12.61 22.61 -6.18
N SER A 102 -12.03 21.74 -7.01
CA SER A 102 -11.87 21.99 -8.46
C SER A 102 -13.21 22.21 -9.16
N LEU A 103 -14.27 21.53 -8.72
CA LEU A 103 -15.63 21.67 -9.23
C LEU A 103 -16.42 22.81 -8.56
N GLY A 104 -15.84 23.54 -7.60
CA GLY A 104 -16.47 24.66 -6.90
C GLY A 104 -17.58 24.31 -5.89
N CYS A 105 -18.14 23.11 -5.93
CA CYS A 105 -19.21 22.66 -5.03
C CYS A 105 -18.70 22.12 -3.68
N GLY A 106 -17.44 21.70 -3.62
CA GLY A 106 -16.89 20.93 -2.51
C GLY A 106 -17.42 19.49 -2.48
N ALA A 107 -16.59 18.55 -2.04
CA ALA A 107 -16.97 17.15 -1.97
C ALA A 107 -16.29 16.44 -0.79
N HIS A 108 -16.86 15.31 -0.39
CA HIS A 108 -16.29 14.46 0.63
C HIS A 108 -16.47 12.99 0.24
N LEU A 109 -15.59 12.15 0.78
CA LEU A 109 -15.71 10.71 0.60
C LEU A 109 -16.97 10.17 1.32
N LYS A 110 -17.91 9.64 0.55
CA LYS A 110 -19.15 9.01 1.05
C LYS A 110 -18.92 7.56 1.46
N SER A 111 -18.30 6.76 0.60
CA SER A 111 -17.97 5.35 0.82
C SER A 111 -16.61 5.02 0.19
N LEU A 112 -15.96 3.95 0.67
CA LEU A 112 -14.69 3.49 0.15
C LEU A 112 -14.57 1.98 0.33
N VAL A 113 -14.17 1.31 -0.74
CA VAL A 113 -13.81 -0.11 -0.72
C VAL A 113 -12.42 -0.22 -1.32
N ARG A 114 -11.49 -0.87 -0.59
CA ARG A 114 -10.17 -1.19 -1.12
C ARG A 114 -10.25 -2.57 -1.75
N THR A 115 -10.28 -2.63 -3.07
CA THR A 115 -10.44 -3.86 -3.84
C THR A 115 -9.14 -4.64 -4.02
N ARG A 116 -7.98 -3.99 -3.87
CA ARG A 116 -6.67 -4.64 -4.01
C ARG A 116 -5.59 -3.95 -3.17
N CYS A 117 -4.59 -4.70 -2.72
CA CYS A 117 -3.36 -4.20 -2.12
C CYS A 117 -2.17 -5.04 -2.59
N GLY A 118 -1.40 -4.53 -3.56
CA GLY A 118 -0.34 -5.32 -4.18
C GLY A 118 -0.91 -6.57 -4.84
N LEU A 119 -0.42 -7.74 -4.44
CA LEU A 119 -0.87 -9.05 -4.93
C LEU A 119 -2.20 -9.51 -4.32
N PHE A 120 -2.68 -8.89 -3.24
CA PHE A 120 -3.87 -9.32 -2.51
C PHE A 120 -5.14 -8.68 -3.08
N ASP A 121 -6.05 -9.49 -3.62
CA ASP A 121 -7.35 -9.06 -4.13
C ASP A 121 -8.44 -9.22 -3.05
N ILE A 122 -9.47 -8.37 -3.09
CA ILE A 122 -10.59 -8.45 -2.14
C ILE A 122 -11.39 -9.74 -2.29
N LYS A 123 -11.34 -10.38 -3.48
CA LYS A 123 -11.99 -11.67 -3.72
C LYS A 123 -11.40 -12.79 -2.85
N ASP A 124 -10.14 -12.67 -2.46
CA ASP A 124 -9.45 -13.62 -1.59
C ASP A 124 -9.56 -13.23 -0.12
N ALA A 125 -10.26 -12.13 0.20
CA ALA A 125 -10.40 -11.67 1.57
C ALA A 125 -11.36 -12.55 2.37
N VAL A 126 -10.92 -12.92 3.57
CA VAL A 126 -11.71 -13.69 4.53
C VAL A 126 -12.55 -12.73 5.37
N THR A 127 -13.83 -13.03 5.54
CA THR A 127 -14.71 -12.28 6.44
C THR A 127 -14.36 -12.57 7.90
N MET A 128 -14.70 -11.67 8.81
CA MET A 128 -14.48 -11.91 10.25
C MET A 128 -15.17 -13.19 10.74
N SER A 129 -16.42 -13.41 10.32
CA SER A 129 -17.15 -14.63 10.68
C SER A 129 -16.52 -15.90 10.13
N GLY A 130 -16.02 -15.86 8.88
CA GLY A 130 -15.32 -17.01 8.28
C GLY A 130 -13.99 -17.30 8.98
N LEU A 131 -13.30 -16.27 9.46
CA LEU A 131 -12.09 -16.44 10.26
C LEU A 131 -12.40 -17.03 11.65
N GLU A 132 -13.44 -16.54 12.32
CA GLU A 132 -13.91 -17.09 13.62
C GLU A 132 -14.25 -18.58 13.52
N GLU A 133 -14.96 -18.97 12.46
CA GLU A 133 -15.27 -20.37 12.14
C GLU A 133 -14.00 -21.20 11.95
N ALA A 134 -13.03 -20.68 11.21
CA ALA A 134 -11.75 -21.35 10.98
C ALA A 134 -10.93 -21.61 12.24
N PHE A 135 -10.97 -20.68 13.19
CA PHE A 135 -10.37 -20.87 14.51
C PHE A 135 -11.13 -21.92 15.32
N LEU A 136 -12.47 -21.88 15.29
CA LEU A 136 -13.32 -22.81 16.02
C LEU A 136 -13.10 -24.27 15.59
N TYR A 137 -12.95 -24.51 14.29
CA TYR A 137 -12.81 -25.85 13.71
C TYR A 137 -11.37 -26.21 13.32
N GLY A 138 -10.39 -25.36 13.62
CA GLY A 138 -8.97 -25.69 13.55
C GLY A 138 -8.34 -25.67 12.14
N TYR A 139 -8.90 -24.94 11.18
CA TYR A 139 -8.37 -24.82 9.80
C TYR A 139 -7.90 -23.41 9.42
N TRP A 140 -7.68 -22.53 10.40
CA TRP A 140 -7.24 -21.14 10.20
C TRP A 140 -5.92 -21.01 9.41
N GLU A 141 -5.03 -22.00 9.49
CA GLU A 141 -3.73 -22.01 8.79
C GLU A 141 -3.89 -21.93 7.26
N HIS A 142 -5.02 -22.40 6.71
CA HIS A 142 -5.33 -22.29 5.29
C HIS A 142 -5.45 -20.84 4.80
N PHE A 143 -5.67 -19.89 5.71
CA PHE A 143 -5.78 -18.46 5.39
C PHE A 143 -4.45 -17.71 5.52
N ILE A 144 -3.37 -18.41 5.88
CA ILE A 144 -2.05 -17.80 6.02
C ILE A 144 -1.24 -18.03 4.77
N TYR A 145 -0.85 -16.93 4.14
CA TYR A 145 0.12 -16.96 3.08
C TYR A 145 1.53 -17.23 3.62
N PRO A 146 2.41 -17.87 2.83
CA PRO A 146 3.84 -17.93 3.11
C PRO A 146 4.41 -16.53 3.40
N ILE A 147 5.33 -16.44 4.36
CA ILE A 147 5.89 -15.16 4.84
C ILE A 147 6.59 -14.34 3.74
N ASP A 148 7.06 -15.00 2.68
CA ASP A 148 7.75 -14.43 1.53
C ASP A 148 6.82 -14.10 0.35
N ILE A 149 5.50 -14.27 0.49
CA ILE A 149 4.52 -14.03 -0.60
C ILE A 149 4.62 -12.62 -1.20
N VAL A 150 5.00 -11.62 -0.41
CA VAL A 150 5.17 -10.23 -0.87
C VAL A 150 6.53 -9.98 -1.53
N LEU A 151 7.39 -10.99 -1.59
CA LEU A 151 8.75 -10.94 -2.10
C LEU A 151 8.93 -11.79 -3.37
N GLN A 152 7.83 -12.25 -3.99
CA GLN A 152 7.91 -13.13 -5.16
C GLN A 152 8.61 -12.48 -6.37
N ASP A 153 8.64 -11.14 -6.43
CA ASP A 153 9.39 -10.40 -7.44
C ASP A 153 10.92 -10.48 -7.25
N TYR A 154 11.40 -10.98 -6.10
CA TYR A 154 12.82 -11.20 -5.84
C TYR A 154 13.22 -12.59 -6.29
N ASN A 155 14.39 -12.68 -6.93
CA ASN A 155 15.01 -13.95 -7.26
C ASN A 155 15.14 -14.84 -6.03
N ALA A 156 14.96 -16.15 -6.20
CA ALA A 156 15.09 -17.14 -5.15
C ALA A 156 16.37 -17.95 -5.36
N VAL A 157 17.04 -18.30 -4.25
CA VAL A 157 18.20 -19.19 -4.22
C VAL A 157 18.00 -20.25 -3.16
N VAL A 158 18.36 -21.48 -3.48
CA VAL A 158 18.48 -22.58 -2.51
C VAL A 158 19.95 -22.67 -2.11
N VAL A 159 20.21 -22.71 -0.81
CA VAL A 159 21.57 -22.76 -0.26
C VAL A 159 21.82 -24.11 0.41
N ASP A 160 23.08 -24.54 0.43
CA ASP A 160 23.51 -25.73 1.17
C ASP A 160 23.55 -25.49 2.68
N ASP A 161 23.76 -26.55 3.46
CA ASP A 161 23.76 -26.51 4.92
C ASP A 161 24.83 -25.56 5.49
N ALA A 162 26.00 -25.47 4.84
CA ALA A 162 27.08 -24.60 5.27
C ALA A 162 26.72 -23.12 5.09
N ALA A 163 26.11 -22.78 3.96
CA ALA A 163 25.60 -21.44 3.70
C ALA A 163 24.35 -21.13 4.55
N GLU A 164 23.48 -22.09 4.84
CA GLU A 164 22.37 -21.91 5.78
C GLU A 164 22.87 -21.50 7.17
N GLU A 165 23.85 -22.21 7.74
CA GLU A 165 24.45 -21.85 9.04
C GLU A 165 25.14 -20.48 8.99
N ALA A 166 25.88 -20.20 7.93
CA ALA A 166 26.50 -18.89 7.76
C ALA A 166 25.44 -17.76 7.74
N ILE A 167 24.33 -17.94 7.02
CA ILE A 167 23.24 -16.98 6.94
C ILE A 167 22.56 -16.78 8.29
N LYS A 168 22.27 -17.86 9.03
CA LYS A 168 21.70 -17.81 10.39
C LYS A 168 22.55 -16.97 11.33
N ASN A 169 23.87 -17.12 11.24
CA ASN A 169 24.84 -16.36 12.02
C ASN A 169 25.15 -14.96 11.45
N GLY A 170 24.49 -14.55 10.37
CA GLY A 170 24.66 -13.23 9.76
C GLY A 170 25.93 -13.06 8.93
N SER A 171 26.64 -14.15 8.61
CA SER A 171 27.82 -14.15 7.77
C SER A 171 27.47 -14.04 6.28
N ALA A 172 28.35 -13.41 5.52
CA ALA A 172 28.20 -13.31 4.08
C ALA A 172 28.48 -14.65 3.40
N VAL A 173 27.78 -14.93 2.31
CA VAL A 173 27.92 -16.17 1.54
C VAL A 173 28.22 -15.85 0.08
N ALA A 174 29.04 -16.68 -0.56
CA ALA A 174 29.21 -16.66 -2.00
C ALA A 174 28.18 -17.62 -2.62
N LEU A 175 27.25 -17.07 -3.41
CA LEU A 175 26.30 -17.88 -4.16
C LEU A 175 26.90 -18.07 -5.55
N GLY A 176 27.06 -19.32 -5.99
CA GLY A 176 27.64 -19.67 -7.29
C GLY A 176 26.90 -19.03 -8.48
N GLN A 177 27.47 -19.14 -9.68
CA GLN A 177 26.93 -18.53 -10.91
C GLN A 177 25.52 -19.02 -11.31
N ASP A 178 24.95 -20.01 -10.62
CA ASP A 178 23.56 -20.46 -10.79
C ASP A 178 22.53 -19.42 -10.30
N GLY A 179 22.99 -18.39 -9.58
CA GLY A 179 22.23 -17.19 -9.26
C GLY A 179 22.19 -16.15 -10.40
N LYS A 180 22.08 -16.56 -11.68
CA LYS A 180 21.75 -15.65 -12.81
C LYS A 180 20.32 -15.12 -12.73
N GLY A 181 19.96 -14.59 -11.57
CA GLY A 181 19.04 -13.49 -11.49
C GLY A 181 19.71 -12.25 -12.06
N ASP A 182 18.97 -11.46 -12.86
CA ASP A 182 19.42 -10.18 -13.40
C ASP A 182 20.30 -9.43 -12.38
N SER A 183 21.57 -9.17 -12.72
CA SER A 183 22.57 -8.54 -11.83
C SER A 183 22.16 -7.15 -11.33
N ARG A 184 21.02 -6.65 -11.81
CA ARG A 184 20.30 -5.46 -11.34
C ARG A 184 19.48 -5.68 -10.06
N GLN A 185 19.19 -6.91 -9.66
CA GLN A 185 18.44 -7.17 -8.43
C GLN A 185 19.32 -7.08 -7.18
N LYS A 186 19.08 -6.03 -6.39
CA LYS A 186 19.77 -5.74 -5.13
C LYS A 186 19.53 -6.78 -4.02
N TYR A 187 18.46 -7.56 -4.12
CA TYR A 187 17.99 -8.48 -3.10
C TYR A 187 17.58 -9.82 -3.72
N CYS A 188 17.74 -10.90 -2.95
CA CYS A 188 17.19 -12.22 -3.27
C CYS A 188 16.60 -12.87 -2.00
N ARG A 189 15.74 -13.85 -2.22
CA ARG A 189 15.17 -14.75 -1.20
C ARG A 189 16.08 -15.97 -1.06
N ALA A 190 16.43 -16.34 0.16
CA ALA A 190 17.21 -17.56 0.44
C ALA A 190 16.33 -18.64 1.08
N TYR A 191 16.50 -19.87 0.61
CA TYR A 191 15.81 -21.06 1.12
C TYR A 191 16.81 -22.15 1.47
N ALA A 192 16.50 -22.93 2.49
CA ALA A 192 17.20 -24.18 2.79
C ALA A 192 16.86 -25.25 1.76
N VAL A 193 17.65 -26.33 1.72
CA VAL A 193 17.41 -27.50 0.86
C VAL A 193 16.05 -28.17 1.10
N ASP A 194 15.49 -28.02 2.31
CA ASP A 194 14.16 -28.53 2.67
C ASP A 194 13.00 -27.58 2.30
N GLY A 195 13.30 -26.46 1.65
CA GLY A 195 12.31 -25.48 1.20
C GLY A 195 11.92 -24.43 2.25
N ARG A 196 12.47 -24.46 3.46
CA ARG A 196 12.23 -23.39 4.45
C ARG A 196 12.80 -22.06 3.97
N PHE A 197 12.00 -21.00 4.07
CA PHE A 197 12.48 -19.64 3.81
C PHE A 197 13.39 -19.16 4.95
N LEU A 198 14.65 -18.85 4.61
CA LEU A 198 15.65 -18.40 5.56
C LEU A 198 15.61 -16.87 5.75
N GLY A 199 15.34 -16.15 4.66
CA GLY A 199 15.25 -14.70 4.70
C GLY A 199 15.69 -14.02 3.40
N ILE A 200 16.08 -12.76 3.53
CA ILE A 200 16.45 -11.88 2.42
C ILE A 200 17.95 -11.62 2.48
N LEU A 201 18.63 -11.85 1.36
CA LEU A 201 20.03 -11.48 1.17
C LEU A 201 20.14 -10.23 0.32
N ARG A 202 21.20 -9.46 0.53
CA ARG A 202 21.56 -8.28 -0.25
C ARG A 202 22.87 -8.53 -0.98
N HIS A 203 22.89 -8.29 -2.28
CA HIS A 203 24.12 -8.40 -3.06
C HIS A 203 25.11 -7.28 -2.69
N ILE A 204 26.39 -7.62 -2.56
CA ILE A 204 27.53 -6.71 -2.40
C ILE A 204 28.39 -6.84 -3.67
N PRO A 205 28.11 -6.03 -4.70
CA PRO A 205 28.72 -6.20 -6.03
C PRO A 205 30.24 -6.21 -6.01
N ASP A 206 30.86 -5.29 -5.25
CA ASP A 206 32.33 -5.14 -5.20
C ASP A 206 33.07 -6.38 -4.69
N LYS A 207 32.35 -7.25 -3.96
CA LYS A 207 32.92 -8.47 -3.37
C LYS A 207 32.34 -9.75 -3.97
N GLY A 208 31.32 -9.66 -4.83
CA GLY A 208 30.62 -10.83 -5.38
C GLY A 208 29.96 -11.71 -4.31
N ILE A 209 29.62 -11.15 -3.14
CA ILE A 209 29.02 -11.87 -2.00
C ILE A 209 27.62 -11.37 -1.70
N TRP A 210 26.87 -12.20 -0.97
CA TRP A 210 25.52 -11.92 -0.50
C TRP A 210 25.52 -11.82 1.02
N GLN A 211 25.02 -10.71 1.53
CA GLN A 211 24.94 -10.44 2.97
C GLN A 211 23.51 -10.64 3.47
N PRO A 212 23.28 -11.38 4.56
CA PRO A 212 21.99 -11.43 5.23
C PRO A 212 21.49 -10.02 5.60
N LYS A 213 20.32 -9.65 5.08
CA LYS A 213 19.66 -8.37 5.37
C LYS A 213 18.55 -8.53 6.41
N LYS A 214 17.81 -9.63 6.31
CA LYS A 214 16.78 -10.03 7.28
C LYS A 214 16.74 -11.55 7.29
N VAL A 215 16.85 -12.12 8.48
CA VAL A 215 16.81 -13.57 8.72
C VAL A 215 15.55 -13.84 9.55
N LEU A 216 14.88 -14.97 9.27
CA LEU A 216 13.58 -15.35 9.85
C LEU A 216 13.58 -16.75 10.47
N VAL A 217 14.73 -17.42 10.44
CA VAL A 217 15.01 -18.66 11.17
C VAL A 217 15.26 -18.38 12.65
#